data_AF-A0A9W8XZA5-F1
#
_entry.id   AF-A0A9W8XZA5-F1
#
_cell.length_a   1.000
_cell.length_b   1.000
_cell.length_c   1.000
_cell.angle_alpha   90.00
_cell.angle_beta   90.00
_cell.angle_gamma   90.00
#
_symmetry.space_group_name_H-M   'P 1'
#
loop_
_entity.id
_entity.type
_entity.pdbx_description
1 polymer ?
#
loop_
_entity_poly.entity_id
_entity_poly.type
_entity_poly.pdbx_seq_one_letter_code
_entity_poly.pdbx_strand_id
1 'polypeptide(L)'
;MNAAERIFKCTFCCDTFKHKYDWSRHEKSLHLNMEEWICAPHGASVVLPLTGRVHCAYCSALDPTPEHLQQHNHLAHNVTDSTPRVFRRKDHLVQHLRLVHGLDTLPLIDDWKIESMPVVSRCGFCNMTLNSWDERKDHLAAHFREGKTMANWRGDHGFDPAVAARLTHAFPPYLLAHQATTLVPFSATDPASMDHTKQLLSQINSMTMAESTNQSEPNTDQGQENVISEAVPLATQHELDTFVLANVLTRHLSRFARQQMLAGIIPTDEMFQRESRRILYQNGDDEWNQTVADDPSWLQEFKEQTGFGGVSNS
;
A
#
# COMPACT_ATOMS: atom_id res chain seq x y z
N MET A 1 29.19 -7.38 -18.84
CA MET A 1 29.58 -6.14 -19.55
C MET A 1 28.83 -4.98 -18.92
N ASN A 2 29.56 -3.90 -18.63
CA ASN A 2 29.33 -2.96 -17.53
C ASN A 2 28.28 -1.88 -17.89
N ALA A 3 27.00 -2.14 -17.58
CA ALA A 3 25.95 -1.13 -17.57
C ALA A 3 25.95 -0.49 -16.19
N ALA A 4 26.68 0.62 -16.01
CA ALA A 4 26.85 1.38 -14.76
C ALA A 4 25.89 0.93 -13.64
N GLU A 5 26.37 0.00 -12.79
CA GLU A 5 25.52 -0.90 -12.02
C GLU A 5 24.42 -0.15 -11.28
N ARG A 6 23.16 -0.45 -11.64
CA ARG A 6 21.97 0.06 -10.92
C ARG A 6 21.87 -0.63 -9.57
N ILE A 7 22.75 -0.25 -8.64
CA ILE A 7 22.94 -0.91 -7.35
C ILE A 7 21.77 -0.69 -6.39
N PHE A 8 21.08 0.44 -6.49
CA PHE A 8 19.96 0.74 -5.60
C PHE A 8 18.72 0.00 -6.08
N LYS A 9 18.12 -0.82 -5.22
CA LYS A 9 16.92 -1.60 -5.53
C LYS A 9 15.75 -1.01 -4.76
N CYS A 10 14.62 -0.79 -5.41
CA CYS A 10 13.40 -0.44 -4.68
C CYS A 10 13.04 -1.57 -3.71
N THR A 11 12.62 -1.20 -2.51
CA THR A 11 12.18 -2.13 -1.47
C THR A 11 10.68 -2.42 -1.52
N PHE A 12 9.97 -1.93 -2.56
CA PHE A 12 8.54 -2.11 -2.78
C PHE A 12 8.18 -2.62 -4.18
N CYS A 13 9.06 -2.48 -5.17
CA CYS A 13 8.89 -3.00 -6.52
C CYS A 13 10.23 -3.44 -7.11
N CYS A 14 10.23 -3.97 -8.33
CA CYS A 14 11.44 -4.49 -8.98
C CYS A 14 12.23 -3.43 -9.76
N ASP A 15 11.85 -2.15 -9.64
CA ASP A 15 12.61 -1.05 -10.22
C ASP A 15 13.99 -0.91 -9.56
N THR A 16 15.00 -0.68 -10.38
CA THR A 16 16.40 -0.50 -9.95
C THR A 16 16.89 0.86 -10.34
N PHE A 17 17.89 1.43 -9.66
CA PHE A 17 18.36 2.79 -9.88
C PHE A 17 19.88 2.89 -9.76
N LYS A 18 20.45 3.86 -10.48
CA LYS A 18 21.87 4.17 -10.44
C LYS A 18 22.25 5.10 -9.27
N HIS A 19 21.37 6.05 -8.94
CA HIS A 19 21.64 7.06 -7.93
C HIS A 19 20.70 6.93 -6.74
N LYS A 20 21.25 7.19 -5.53
CA LYS A 20 20.50 7.18 -4.26
C LYS A 20 19.31 8.15 -4.31
N TYR A 21 19.49 9.33 -4.90
CA TYR A 21 18.43 10.34 -4.99
C TYR A 21 17.21 9.81 -5.75
N ASP A 22 17.42 9.26 -6.95
CA ASP A 22 16.35 8.73 -7.80
C ASP A 22 15.57 7.61 -7.12
N TRP A 23 16.28 6.65 -6.52
CA TRP A 23 15.69 5.56 -5.75
C TRP A 23 14.88 6.09 -4.55
N SER A 24 15.47 6.95 -3.72
CA SER A 24 14.78 7.48 -2.54
C SER A 24 13.54 8.32 -2.89
N ARG A 25 13.60 9.05 -4.01
CA ARG A 25 12.46 9.81 -4.55
C ARG A 25 11.39 8.87 -5.07
N HIS A 26 11.77 7.81 -5.77
CA HIS A 26 10.85 6.79 -6.27
C HIS A 26 10.06 6.16 -5.10
N GLU A 27 10.73 5.66 -4.07
CA GLU A 27 10.04 5.07 -2.91
C GLU A 27 9.11 6.06 -2.21
N LYS A 28 9.58 7.28 -1.95
CA LYS A 28 8.78 8.31 -1.29
C LYS A 28 7.57 8.77 -2.12
N SER A 29 7.66 8.76 -3.45
CA SER A 29 6.58 9.32 -4.30
C SER A 29 5.58 8.29 -4.78
N LEU A 30 6.02 7.06 -5.07
CA LEU A 30 5.17 6.02 -5.65
C LEU A 30 4.71 4.95 -4.65
N HIS A 31 5.40 4.81 -3.53
CA HIS A 31 5.11 3.74 -2.57
C HIS A 31 4.60 4.27 -1.24
N LEU A 32 5.27 5.25 -0.67
CA LEU A 32 4.86 5.84 0.60
C LEU A 32 4.96 7.36 0.57
N ASN A 33 3.87 8.01 0.16
CA ASN A 33 3.81 9.46 0.16
C ASN A 33 3.58 9.99 1.58
N MET A 34 4.63 10.61 2.12
CA MET A 34 4.67 11.20 3.46
C MET A 34 4.23 12.67 3.50
N GLU A 35 3.80 13.24 2.38
CA GLU A 35 3.32 14.62 2.34
C GLU A 35 1.81 14.64 2.35
N GLU A 36 1.24 15.33 3.33
CA GLU A 36 -0.18 15.59 3.42
C GLU A 36 -0.40 17.10 3.37
N TRP A 37 -1.19 17.52 2.41
CA TRP A 37 -1.54 18.91 2.17
C TRP A 37 -3.02 19.05 2.46
N ILE A 38 -3.37 19.85 3.45
CA ILE A 38 -4.77 20.04 3.83
C ILE A 38 -5.26 21.39 3.32
N CYS A 39 -6.45 21.43 2.74
CA CYS A 39 -7.09 22.70 2.41
C CYS A 39 -7.56 23.41 3.69
N ALA A 40 -7.03 24.60 3.93
CA ALA A 40 -7.36 25.45 5.08
C ALA A 40 -7.31 24.69 6.43
N PRO A 41 -6.14 24.17 6.85
CA PRO A 41 -6.00 23.32 8.04
C PRO A 41 -6.39 24.02 9.34
N HIS A 42 -6.23 25.35 9.38
CA HIS A 42 -6.58 26.20 10.52
C HIS A 42 -7.96 26.84 10.37
N GLY A 43 -8.77 26.39 9.40
CA GLY A 43 -10.04 26.99 9.02
C GLY A 43 -9.89 28.13 8.00
N ALA A 44 -11.01 28.63 7.48
CA ALA A 44 -11.00 29.71 6.49
C ALA A 44 -10.73 31.11 7.06
N SER A 45 -10.77 31.26 8.38
CA SER A 45 -10.45 32.50 9.10
C SER A 45 -9.30 32.23 10.05
N VAL A 46 -8.15 32.84 9.78
CA VAL A 46 -6.90 32.61 10.53
C VAL A 46 -6.46 33.89 11.21
N VAL A 47 -5.90 33.80 12.41
CA VAL A 47 -5.39 34.97 13.16
C VAL A 47 -3.94 35.22 12.80
N LEU A 48 -3.58 36.46 12.42
CA LEU A 48 -2.19 36.86 12.24
C LEU A 48 -1.50 36.99 13.61
N PRO A 49 -0.43 36.24 13.91
CA PRO A 49 0.26 36.35 15.21
C PRO A 49 0.85 37.73 15.48
N LEU A 50 1.26 38.45 14.43
CA LEU A 50 1.91 39.75 14.51
C LEU A 50 0.96 40.90 14.83
N THR A 51 -0.30 40.82 14.38
CA THR A 51 -1.27 41.92 14.46
C THR A 51 -2.51 41.57 15.28
N GLY A 52 -2.70 40.30 15.62
CA GLY A 52 -3.88 39.79 16.33
C GLY A 52 -5.18 39.87 15.50
N ARG A 53 -5.11 40.27 14.23
CA ARG A 53 -6.29 40.41 13.37
C ARG A 53 -6.61 39.12 12.64
N VAL A 54 -7.90 38.92 12.36
CA VAL A 54 -8.38 37.79 11.58
C VAL A 54 -8.22 38.12 10.10
N HIS A 55 -7.82 37.15 9.29
CA HIS A 55 -7.78 37.27 7.84
C HIS A 55 -8.33 35.99 7.17
N CYS A 56 -8.79 36.15 5.94
CA CYS A 56 -9.22 35.04 5.10
C CYS A 56 -8.02 34.18 4.69
N ALA A 57 -8.10 32.87 4.93
CA ALA A 57 -7.05 31.92 4.57
C ALA A 57 -6.82 31.83 3.04
N TYR A 58 -7.82 32.19 2.23
CA TYR A 58 -7.78 32.03 0.78
C TYR A 58 -7.25 33.25 0.03
N CYS A 59 -7.68 34.45 0.43
CA CYS A 59 -7.35 35.71 -0.27
C CYS A 59 -6.68 36.76 0.63
N SER A 60 -6.47 36.45 1.91
CA SER A 60 -5.86 37.34 2.89
C SER A 60 -6.63 38.63 3.19
N ALA A 61 -7.91 38.72 2.81
CA ALA A 61 -8.79 39.81 3.21
C ALA A 61 -8.91 39.88 4.74
N LEU A 62 -8.78 41.09 5.31
CA LEU A 62 -8.86 41.31 6.76
C LEU A 62 -10.31 41.24 7.23
N ASP A 63 -10.49 40.70 8.43
CA ASP A 63 -11.77 40.60 9.14
C ASP A 63 -12.91 40.03 8.24
N PRO A 64 -12.72 38.82 7.66
CA PRO A 64 -13.65 38.26 6.68
C PRO A 64 -15.01 37.95 7.30
N THR A 65 -16.08 38.38 6.63
CA THR A 65 -17.45 38.04 7.04
C THR A 65 -17.82 36.62 6.57
N PRO A 66 -18.82 35.97 7.20
CA PRO A 66 -19.32 34.67 6.75
C PRO A 66 -19.77 34.66 5.28
N GLU A 67 -20.36 35.75 4.79
CA GLU A 67 -20.78 35.90 3.40
C GLU A 67 -19.59 35.91 2.44
N HIS A 68 -18.47 36.54 2.82
CA HIS A 68 -17.24 36.49 2.05
C HIS A 68 -16.65 35.07 1.99
N LEU A 69 -16.66 34.33 3.11
CA LEU A 69 -16.20 32.94 3.13
C LEU A 69 -17.06 32.01 2.26
N GLN A 70 -18.35 32.33 2.11
CA GLN A 70 -19.26 31.62 1.21
C GLN A 70 -18.91 31.84 -0.27
N GLN A 71 -18.36 32.99 -0.65
CA GLN A 71 -17.86 33.23 -2.02
C GLN A 71 -16.71 32.29 -2.37
N HIS A 72 -15.90 31.91 -1.37
CA HIS A 72 -14.87 30.90 -1.51
C HIS A 72 -15.41 29.48 -1.37
N ASN A 73 -16.73 29.26 -1.31
CA ASN A 73 -17.32 27.92 -1.22
C ASN A 73 -16.74 27.07 -0.07
N HIS A 74 -16.36 27.70 1.06
CA HIS A 74 -15.71 26.98 2.16
C HIS A 74 -16.58 25.84 2.72
N LEU A 75 -17.91 26.01 2.67
CA LEU A 75 -18.88 25.04 3.16
C LEU A 75 -19.07 23.83 2.22
N ALA A 76 -18.53 23.84 1.00
CA ALA A 76 -18.61 22.69 0.08
C ALA A 76 -18.13 21.39 0.72
N HIS A 77 -17.10 21.51 1.55
CA HIS A 77 -16.52 20.38 2.25
C HIS A 77 -17.35 19.82 3.41
N ASN A 78 -18.45 20.48 3.81
CA ASN A 78 -19.35 20.01 4.88
C ASN A 78 -20.60 19.32 4.33
N VAL A 79 -20.93 19.56 3.05
CA VAL A 79 -22.18 19.09 2.41
C VAL A 79 -21.93 17.84 1.57
N THR A 80 -20.68 17.63 1.15
CA THR A 80 -20.29 16.50 0.29
C THR A 80 -19.11 15.76 0.89
N ASP A 81 -19.35 14.52 1.35
CA ASP A 81 -18.32 13.51 1.68
C ASP A 81 -17.39 13.17 0.49
N SER A 82 -17.60 13.80 -0.68
CA SER A 82 -16.93 13.50 -1.93
C SER A 82 -15.75 14.42 -2.28
N THR A 83 -15.56 15.55 -1.59
CA THR A 83 -14.40 16.43 -1.88
C THR A 83 -13.29 16.20 -0.86
N PRO A 84 -12.16 15.58 -1.25
CA PRO A 84 -11.06 15.36 -0.32
C PRO A 84 -10.51 16.69 0.16
N ARG A 85 -10.44 16.90 1.48
CA ARG A 85 -9.73 18.03 2.10
C ARG A 85 -8.23 17.80 2.20
N VAL A 86 -7.79 16.54 2.09
CA VAL A 86 -6.40 16.10 2.24
C VAL A 86 -5.89 15.64 0.88
N PHE A 87 -4.75 16.17 0.48
CA PHE A 87 -4.09 15.89 -0.79
C PHE A 87 -2.69 15.37 -0.52
N ARG A 88 -2.27 14.37 -1.29
CA ARG A 88 -0.92 13.82 -1.15
C ARG A 88 0.16 14.67 -1.84
N ARG A 89 -0.22 15.71 -2.59
CA ARG A 89 0.72 16.57 -3.32
C ARG A 89 0.23 18.01 -3.42
N LYS A 90 1.18 18.94 -3.44
CA LYS A 90 0.93 20.40 -3.54
C LYS A 90 0.16 20.78 -4.80
N ASP A 91 0.46 20.17 -5.94
CA ASP A 91 -0.21 20.44 -7.21
C ASP A 91 -1.70 20.07 -7.18
N HIS A 92 -2.05 18.95 -6.53
CA HIS A 92 -3.46 18.55 -6.37
C HIS A 92 -4.22 19.52 -5.45
N LEU A 93 -3.59 19.99 -4.36
CA LEU A 93 -4.15 21.06 -3.52
C LEU A 93 -4.35 22.35 -4.33
N VAL A 94 -3.36 22.75 -5.12
CA VAL A 94 -3.44 23.95 -5.97
C VAL A 94 -4.57 23.83 -6.99
N GLN A 95 -4.70 22.66 -7.63
CA GLN A 95 -5.78 22.39 -8.57
C GLN A 95 -7.15 22.47 -7.86
N HIS A 96 -7.26 21.88 -6.67
CA HIS A 96 -8.45 21.97 -5.85
C HIS A 96 -8.82 23.42 -5.50
N LEU A 97 -7.84 24.23 -5.06
CA LEU A 97 -8.04 25.65 -4.74
C LEU A 97 -8.56 26.46 -5.93
N ARG A 98 -8.12 26.12 -7.15
CA ARG A 98 -8.63 26.77 -8.36
C ARG A 98 -10.04 26.32 -8.72
N LEU A 99 -10.29 25.01 -8.69
CA LEU A 99 -11.55 24.45 -9.18
C LEU A 99 -12.71 24.56 -8.18
N VAL A 100 -12.44 24.41 -6.89
CA VAL A 100 -13.47 24.40 -5.83
C VAL A 100 -13.63 25.77 -5.20
N HIS A 101 -12.51 26.48 -4.98
CA HIS A 101 -12.49 27.77 -4.29
C HIS A 101 -12.36 28.98 -5.23
N GLY A 102 -12.18 28.75 -6.54
CA GLY A 102 -12.15 29.81 -7.56
C GLY A 102 -10.98 30.79 -7.42
N LEU A 103 -9.85 30.35 -6.86
CA LEU A 103 -8.71 31.23 -6.58
C LEU A 103 -7.82 31.43 -7.80
N ASP A 104 -7.80 32.65 -8.33
CA ASP A 104 -6.86 33.07 -9.38
C ASP A 104 -5.45 33.29 -8.80
N THR A 105 -5.37 33.95 -7.65
CA THR A 105 -4.14 34.15 -6.87
C THR A 105 -4.09 33.17 -5.70
N LEU A 106 -3.03 32.37 -5.63
CA LEU A 106 -2.88 31.37 -4.56
C LEU A 106 -2.36 32.02 -3.26
N PRO A 107 -2.91 31.64 -2.09
CA PRO A 107 -2.38 32.07 -0.80
C PRO A 107 -1.02 31.41 -0.51
N LEU A 108 -0.35 31.87 0.56
CA LEU A 108 0.82 31.20 1.12
C LEU A 108 0.38 29.86 1.73
N ILE A 109 0.52 28.80 0.94
CA ILE A 109 0.09 27.44 1.32
C ILE A 109 1.21 26.59 1.92
N ASP A 110 2.46 27.07 2.00
CA ASP A 110 3.58 26.23 2.45
C ASP A 110 3.37 25.70 3.89
N ASP A 111 2.70 26.50 4.74
CA ASP A 111 2.31 26.12 6.10
C ASP A 111 1.07 25.20 6.16
N TRP A 112 0.51 24.82 5.00
CA TRP A 112 -0.61 23.87 4.90
C TRP A 112 -0.14 22.43 4.70
N LYS A 113 1.17 22.24 4.59
CA LYS A 113 1.80 20.93 4.64
C LYS A 113 1.84 20.44 6.08
N ILE A 114 1.22 19.31 6.34
CA ILE A 114 1.31 18.63 7.62
C ILE A 114 2.50 17.67 7.57
N GLU A 115 3.38 17.78 8.56
CA GLU A 115 4.43 16.79 8.77
C GLU A 115 3.78 15.47 9.18
N SER A 116 3.88 14.45 8.32
CA SER A 116 3.38 13.12 8.68
C SER A 116 4.17 12.56 9.85
N MET A 117 3.52 11.76 10.71
CA MET A 117 4.18 11.06 11.81
C MET A 117 5.48 10.36 11.38
N PRO A 118 6.49 10.30 12.27
CA PRO A 118 7.75 9.63 11.97
C PRO A 118 7.50 8.17 11.59
N VAL A 119 7.97 7.78 10.41
CA VAL A 119 7.83 6.42 9.88
C VAL A 119 8.91 5.54 10.51
N VAL A 120 8.50 4.72 11.48
CA VAL A 120 9.32 3.67 12.06
C VAL A 120 9.32 2.46 11.12
N SER A 121 10.50 1.88 10.87
CA SER A 121 10.63 0.69 10.03
C SER A 121 11.79 -0.20 10.45
N ARG A 122 11.71 -1.49 10.10
CA ARG A 122 12.75 -2.50 10.28
C ARG A 122 13.56 -2.68 8.99
N CYS A 123 14.88 -2.74 9.10
CA CYS A 123 15.75 -3.11 8.00
C CYS A 123 15.77 -4.63 7.79
N GLY A 124 15.34 -5.13 6.64
CA GLY A 124 15.37 -6.57 6.35
C GLY A 124 16.76 -7.14 6.05
N PHE A 125 17.80 -6.31 5.94
CA PHE A 125 19.19 -6.76 5.75
C PHE A 125 19.97 -7.02 7.04
N CYS A 126 19.56 -6.39 8.15
CA CYS A 126 20.29 -6.43 9.42
C CYS A 126 19.42 -6.34 10.68
N ASN A 127 18.09 -6.24 10.53
CA ASN A 127 17.09 -6.13 11.59
C ASN A 127 17.16 -4.87 12.48
N MET A 128 17.94 -3.85 12.10
CA MET A 128 17.92 -2.58 12.82
C MET A 128 16.59 -1.85 12.66
N THR A 129 16.09 -1.27 13.76
CA THR A 129 14.94 -0.35 13.77
C THR A 129 15.40 1.05 13.38
N LEU A 130 14.69 1.66 12.44
CA LEU A 130 14.95 2.96 11.84
C LEU A 130 13.75 3.85 12.18
N ASN A 131 13.98 5.00 12.80
CA ASN A 131 12.91 5.83 13.38
C ASN A 131 12.46 6.97 12.45
N SER A 132 13.14 7.13 11.31
CA SER A 132 12.77 8.10 10.29
C SER A 132 13.05 7.58 8.89
N TRP A 133 12.35 8.16 7.91
CA TRP A 133 12.58 7.83 6.50
C TRP A 133 13.97 8.25 6.02
N ASP A 134 14.50 9.35 6.55
CA ASP A 134 15.84 9.82 6.20
C ASP A 134 16.92 8.90 6.78
N GLU A 135 16.73 8.37 7.98
CA GLU A 135 17.60 7.33 8.52
C GLU A 135 17.53 6.06 7.68
N ARG A 136 16.31 5.63 7.30
CA ARG A 136 16.09 4.46 6.44
C ARG A 136 16.81 4.58 5.11
N LYS A 137 16.62 5.69 4.38
CA LYS A 137 17.22 5.85 3.04
C LYS A 137 18.75 5.83 3.10
N ASP A 138 19.34 6.38 4.16
CA ASP A 138 20.78 6.47 4.33
C ASP A 138 21.37 5.12 4.72
N HIS A 139 20.71 4.43 5.65
CA HIS A 139 21.06 3.09 6.11
C HIS A 139 21.00 2.05 4.98
N LEU A 140 19.87 1.96 4.27
CA LEU A 140 19.71 1.01 3.17
C LEU A 140 20.68 1.30 2.02
N ALA A 141 20.97 2.57 1.73
CA ALA A 141 21.96 2.95 0.74
C ALA A 141 23.37 2.44 1.09
N ALA A 142 23.73 2.29 2.37
CA ALA A 142 25.00 1.69 2.76
C ALA A 142 25.05 0.20 2.35
N HIS A 143 23.99 -0.56 2.65
CA HIS A 143 23.87 -1.96 2.27
C HIS A 143 23.90 -2.19 0.75
N PHE A 144 23.25 -1.33 -0.04
CA PHE A 144 23.33 -1.43 -1.51
C PHE A 144 24.75 -1.17 -2.03
N ARG A 145 25.52 -0.29 -1.39
CA ARG A 145 26.94 -0.06 -1.74
C ARG A 145 27.85 -1.22 -1.34
N GLU A 146 27.47 -1.99 -0.32
CA GLU A 146 28.12 -3.25 0.06
C GLU A 146 27.77 -4.41 -0.89
N GLY A 147 26.90 -4.18 -1.89
CA GLY A 147 26.49 -5.19 -2.87
C GLY A 147 25.32 -6.06 -2.43
N LYS A 148 24.64 -5.73 -1.32
CA LYS A 148 23.40 -6.44 -0.95
C LYS A 148 22.31 -6.17 -2.00
N THR A 149 21.54 -7.20 -2.30
CA THR A 149 20.40 -7.15 -3.23
C THR A 149 19.13 -7.55 -2.50
N MET A 150 17.96 -7.39 -3.12
CA MET A 150 16.70 -7.82 -2.51
C MET A 150 16.65 -9.32 -2.19
N ALA A 151 17.49 -10.15 -2.81
CA ALA A 151 17.65 -11.57 -2.44
C ALA A 151 18.24 -11.76 -1.03
N ASN A 152 18.89 -10.74 -0.47
CA ASN A 152 19.40 -10.74 0.90
C ASN A 152 18.41 -10.17 1.93
N TRP A 153 17.26 -9.66 1.48
CA TRP A 153 16.24 -9.09 2.35
C TRP A 153 15.43 -10.20 3.03
N ARG A 154 15.11 -10.02 4.32
CA ARG A 154 14.32 -10.99 5.10
C ARG A 154 13.14 -10.36 5.83
N GLY A 155 11.98 -11.01 5.70
CA GLY A 155 10.71 -10.57 6.30
C GLY A 155 10.25 -9.21 5.78
N ASP A 156 9.22 -8.66 6.41
CA ASP A 156 8.57 -7.40 6.04
C ASP A 156 9.41 -6.12 6.31
N HIS A 157 8.79 -4.95 6.15
CA HIS A 157 9.39 -3.67 6.53
C HIS A 157 9.18 -3.28 8.00
N GLY A 158 8.41 -4.04 8.79
CA GLY A 158 8.06 -3.71 10.17
C GLY A 158 7.40 -2.35 10.33
N PHE A 159 6.52 -1.96 9.41
CA PHE A 159 5.75 -0.72 9.51
C PHE A 159 4.59 -0.90 10.50
N ASP A 160 4.24 0.17 11.21
CA ASP A 160 2.98 0.25 11.96
C ASP A 160 1.77 0.06 11.00
N PRO A 161 0.68 -0.59 11.43
CA PRO A 161 -0.54 -0.75 10.62
C PRO A 161 -1.02 0.52 9.93
N ALA A 162 -0.94 1.69 10.58
CA ALA A 162 -1.36 2.96 10.01
C ALA A 162 -0.47 3.40 8.83
N VAL A 163 0.83 3.07 8.88
CA VAL A 163 1.78 3.35 7.79
C VAL A 163 1.62 2.30 6.68
N ALA A 164 1.48 1.03 7.04
CA ALA A 164 1.29 -0.05 6.09
C ALA A 164 0.03 0.16 5.24
N ALA A 165 -1.07 0.64 5.85
CA ALA A 165 -2.31 0.97 5.15
C ALA A 165 -2.18 2.09 4.12
N ARG A 166 -1.12 2.91 4.21
CA ARG A 166 -0.84 4.01 3.27
C ARG A 166 0.07 3.60 2.11
N LEU A 167 0.61 2.38 2.13
CA LEU A 167 1.46 1.89 1.06
C LEU A 167 0.67 1.72 -0.24
N THR A 168 1.28 2.13 -1.34
CA THR A 168 0.71 2.01 -2.69
C THR A 168 1.69 1.31 -3.61
N HIS A 169 1.18 0.56 -4.59
CA HIS A 169 1.99 -0.14 -5.58
C HIS A 169 3.15 -0.94 -4.96
N ALA A 170 2.91 -1.66 -3.87
CA ALA A 170 3.97 -2.30 -3.10
C ALA A 170 3.80 -3.82 -3.08
N PHE A 171 4.89 -4.53 -3.34
CA PHE A 171 5.06 -5.94 -3.02
C PHE A 171 5.77 -6.11 -1.68
N PRO A 172 5.49 -7.20 -0.94
CA PRO A 172 6.28 -7.54 0.23
C PRO A 172 7.76 -7.69 -0.13
N PRO A 173 8.69 -7.10 0.65
CA PRO A 173 10.07 -6.92 0.23
C PRO A 173 10.84 -8.24 0.09
N TYR A 174 10.48 -9.25 0.89
CA TYR A 174 11.04 -10.59 0.80
C TYR A 174 10.66 -11.34 -0.50
N LEU A 175 9.59 -10.93 -1.19
CA LEU A 175 9.18 -11.51 -2.47
C LEU A 175 9.80 -10.82 -3.68
N LEU A 176 10.41 -9.65 -3.51
CA LEU A 176 10.89 -8.84 -4.63
C LEU A 176 12.02 -9.51 -5.41
N ALA A 177 12.86 -10.29 -4.74
CA ALA A 177 13.90 -11.07 -5.40
C ALA A 177 13.30 -12.09 -6.37
N HIS A 178 12.27 -12.79 -5.92
CA HIS A 178 11.56 -13.79 -6.72
C HIS A 178 10.80 -13.12 -7.87
N GLN A 179 10.02 -12.08 -7.55
CA GLN A 179 9.22 -11.33 -8.51
C GLN A 179 10.10 -10.84 -9.67
N ALA A 180 11.31 -10.34 -9.37
CA ALA A 180 12.24 -9.86 -10.38
C ALA A 180 12.70 -10.92 -11.41
N THR A 181 12.48 -12.21 -11.14
CA THR A 181 12.80 -13.32 -12.08
C THR A 181 11.62 -13.73 -12.96
N THR A 182 10.42 -13.21 -12.70
CA THR A 182 9.22 -13.52 -13.48
C THR A 182 9.27 -12.91 -14.88
N LEU A 183 8.44 -13.40 -15.79
CA LEU A 183 8.35 -12.89 -17.17
C LEU A 183 7.99 -11.40 -17.24
N VAL A 184 7.17 -10.93 -16.29
CA VAL A 184 6.74 -9.53 -16.18
C VAL A 184 7.03 -9.05 -14.75
N PRO A 185 8.24 -8.52 -14.49
CA PRO A 185 8.58 -7.95 -13.20
C PRO A 185 7.67 -6.77 -12.85
N PHE A 186 7.28 -6.68 -11.58
CA PHE A 186 6.39 -5.70 -11.01
C PHE A 186 7.12 -4.37 -10.91
N SER A 187 6.61 -3.40 -11.65
CA SER A 187 7.15 -2.05 -11.69
C SER A 187 6.03 -1.06 -11.39
N ALA A 188 6.31 -0.11 -10.51
CA ALA A 188 5.39 1.00 -10.24
C ALA A 188 5.48 2.12 -11.30
N THR A 189 6.40 1.99 -12.26
CA THR A 189 6.58 2.97 -13.34
C THR A 189 6.14 2.45 -14.70
N ASP A 190 5.98 1.13 -14.89
CA ASP A 190 5.49 0.52 -16.12
C ASP A 190 3.97 0.19 -16.04
N PRO A 191 3.11 0.88 -16.81
CA PRO A 191 1.68 0.60 -16.86
C PRO A 191 1.34 -0.84 -17.27
N ALA A 192 2.14 -1.47 -18.15
CA ALA A 192 1.87 -2.83 -18.61
C ALA A 192 2.07 -3.85 -17.48
N SER A 193 3.14 -3.69 -16.71
CA SER A 193 3.40 -4.48 -15.50
C SER A 193 2.30 -4.32 -14.44
N MET A 194 1.81 -3.08 -14.25
CA MET A 194 0.69 -2.83 -13.34
C MET A 194 -0.61 -3.49 -13.81
N ASP A 195 -0.93 -3.40 -15.10
CA ASP A 195 -2.13 -4.01 -15.67
C ASP A 195 -2.08 -5.54 -15.57
N HIS A 196 -0.94 -6.15 -15.88
CA HIS A 196 -0.73 -7.59 -15.71
C HIS A 196 -0.99 -8.04 -14.25
N THR A 197 -0.51 -7.26 -13.28
CA THR A 197 -0.74 -7.55 -11.85
C THR A 197 -2.24 -7.47 -11.51
N LYS A 198 -2.96 -6.49 -12.06
CA LYS A 198 -4.42 -6.35 -11.88
C LYS A 198 -5.20 -7.49 -12.51
N GLN A 199 -4.81 -7.94 -13.69
CA GLN A 199 -5.44 -9.08 -14.34
C GLN A 199 -5.30 -10.35 -13.49
N LEU A 200 -4.09 -10.64 -12.99
CA LEU A 200 -3.85 -11.76 -12.07
C LEU A 200 -4.75 -11.67 -10.83
N LEU A 201 -4.81 -10.51 -10.19
CA LEU A 201 -5.68 -10.24 -9.04
C LEU A 201 -7.16 -10.53 -9.29
N SER A 202 -7.68 -10.04 -10.42
CA SER A 202 -9.08 -10.24 -10.81
C SER A 202 -9.41 -11.73 -10.98
N GLN A 203 -8.46 -12.49 -11.52
CA GLN A 203 -8.60 -13.93 -11.73
C GLN A 203 -8.68 -14.68 -10.39
N ILE A 204 -7.78 -14.37 -9.44
CA ILE A 204 -7.79 -15.04 -8.12
C ILE A 204 -9.09 -14.75 -7.38
N ASN A 205 -9.51 -13.48 -7.33
CA ASN A 205 -10.78 -13.10 -6.69
C ASN A 205 -11.98 -13.83 -7.32
N SER A 206 -12.00 -13.96 -8.65
CA SER A 206 -13.07 -14.68 -9.36
C SER A 206 -13.11 -16.16 -8.99
N MET A 207 -11.94 -16.81 -8.84
CA MET A 207 -11.82 -18.20 -8.39
C MET A 207 -12.28 -18.37 -6.93
N THR A 208 -11.88 -17.44 -6.04
CA THR A 208 -12.31 -17.46 -4.64
C THR A 208 -13.84 -17.35 -4.52
N MET A 209 -14.48 -16.51 -5.34
CA MET A 209 -15.94 -16.33 -5.34
C MET A 209 -16.68 -17.54 -5.92
N ALA A 210 -16.23 -18.11 -7.05
CA ALA A 210 -16.88 -19.27 -7.69
C ALA A 210 -16.93 -20.51 -6.79
N GLU A 211 -15.87 -20.75 -6.03
CA GLU A 211 -15.81 -21.85 -5.05
C GLU A 211 -16.70 -21.62 -3.81
N SER A 212 -17.15 -20.37 -3.56
CA SER A 212 -18.11 -20.05 -2.49
C SER A 212 -19.56 -20.35 -2.92
N THR A 213 -19.86 -20.28 -4.22
CA THR A 213 -21.22 -20.49 -4.75
C THR A 213 -21.59 -21.97 -4.83
N ASN A 214 -20.59 -22.86 -4.97
CA ASN A 214 -20.78 -24.32 -5.01
C ASN A 214 -21.03 -24.99 -3.63
N GLN A 215 -21.21 -24.22 -2.56
CA GLN A 215 -21.50 -24.72 -1.20
C GLN A 215 -22.89 -24.33 -0.68
N SER A 216 -23.92 -24.31 -1.52
CA SER A 216 -25.30 -24.10 -1.08
C SER A 216 -26.13 -25.39 -1.15
N GLU A 217 -26.41 -25.98 0.02
CA GLU A 217 -27.47 -26.96 0.31
C GLU A 217 -28.05 -26.61 1.70
N PRO A 218 -29.30 -27.01 2.03
CA PRO A 218 -30.37 -26.06 2.32
C PRO A 218 -30.55 -25.71 3.81
N ASN A 219 -30.97 -24.45 3.99
CA ASN A 219 -31.73 -23.85 5.08
C ASN A 219 -31.97 -24.70 6.35
N THR A 220 -31.37 -24.29 7.47
CA THR A 220 -32.02 -24.42 8.77
C THR A 220 -31.87 -23.12 9.54
N ASP A 221 -33.01 -22.47 9.71
CA ASP A 221 -33.26 -21.26 10.47
C ASP A 221 -32.94 -21.50 11.96
N GLN A 222 -32.01 -20.70 12.51
CA GLN A 222 -32.06 -20.18 13.89
C GLN A 222 -30.87 -19.23 14.20
N GLY A 223 -31.19 -17.93 14.34
CA GLY A 223 -30.77 -17.12 15.49
C GLY A 223 -29.35 -16.54 15.57
N GLN A 224 -29.22 -15.27 15.17
CA GLN A 224 -28.42 -14.18 15.79
C GLN A 224 -26.89 -14.31 15.86
N GLU A 225 -26.14 -13.40 15.21
CA GLU A 225 -25.67 -12.15 15.82
C GLU A 225 -24.91 -11.24 14.82
N ASN A 226 -25.14 -9.94 14.98
CA ASN A 226 -24.50 -8.83 14.27
C ASN A 226 -22.99 -8.75 14.55
N VAL A 227 -22.18 -8.60 13.51
CA VAL A 227 -20.86 -7.93 13.62
C VAL A 227 -20.71 -6.89 12.52
N ILE A 228 -21.09 -5.67 12.88
CA ILE A 228 -20.59 -4.34 12.50
C ILE A 228 -19.83 -4.27 11.16
N SER A 229 -20.51 -3.75 10.14
CA SER A 229 -19.90 -3.14 8.96
C SER A 229 -19.32 -1.77 9.33
N GLU A 230 -18.00 -1.69 9.55
CA GLU A 230 -17.30 -0.40 9.57
C GLU A 230 -17.02 0.03 8.12
N ALA A 231 -17.70 1.10 7.73
CA ALA A 231 -17.50 1.78 6.46
C ALA A 231 -16.12 2.47 6.45
N VAL A 232 -15.21 1.98 5.61
CA VAL A 232 -13.94 2.66 5.31
C VAL A 232 -14.20 3.70 4.20
N PRO A 233 -13.72 4.95 4.31
CA PRO A 233 -13.96 5.99 3.30
C PRO A 233 -13.30 5.67 1.96
N LEU A 234 -13.94 6.12 0.89
CA LEU A 234 -13.69 5.84 -0.52
C LEU A 234 -12.27 6.22 -0.98
N ALA A 235 -11.34 5.28 -0.89
CA ALA A 235 -10.09 5.31 -1.66
C ALA A 235 -10.39 4.92 -3.11
N THR A 236 -9.81 5.62 -4.09
CA THR A 236 -9.96 5.29 -5.51
C THR A 236 -9.52 3.85 -5.76
N GLN A 237 -10.30 3.10 -6.54
CA GLN A 237 -10.18 1.65 -6.83
C GLN A 237 -8.76 1.15 -7.16
N HIS A 238 -7.85 2.02 -7.58
CA HIS A 238 -6.45 1.74 -7.90
C HIS A 238 -5.54 1.47 -6.68
N GLU A 239 -5.93 1.90 -5.47
CA GLU A 239 -5.08 1.86 -4.27
C GLU A 239 -5.16 0.51 -3.53
N LEU A 240 -6.13 -0.34 -3.86
CA LEU A 240 -6.36 -1.63 -3.21
C LEU A 240 -5.53 -2.77 -3.83
N ASP A 241 -5.24 -2.74 -5.12
CA ASP A 241 -4.92 -3.94 -5.90
C ASP A 241 -3.69 -4.76 -5.43
N THR A 242 -2.51 -4.19 -5.18
CA THR A 242 -1.29 -5.02 -4.98
C THR A 242 -1.10 -5.55 -3.55
N PHE A 243 -1.41 -4.76 -2.52
CA PHE A 243 -1.52 -5.27 -1.13
C PHE A 243 -2.64 -6.32 -1.03
N VAL A 244 -3.67 -6.20 -1.89
CA VAL A 244 -4.71 -7.21 -2.05
C VAL A 244 -4.18 -8.50 -2.67
N LEU A 245 -3.09 -8.57 -3.44
CA LEU A 245 -2.65 -9.85 -4.05
C LEU A 245 -2.12 -10.84 -3.03
N ALA A 246 -1.13 -10.41 -2.24
CA ALA A 246 -0.61 -11.24 -1.16
C ALA A 246 -1.71 -11.57 -0.15
N ASN A 247 -2.56 -10.60 0.20
CA ASN A 247 -3.69 -10.83 1.10
C ASN A 247 -4.75 -11.76 0.53
N VAL A 248 -5.08 -11.67 -0.75
CA VAL A 248 -6.06 -12.51 -1.44
C VAL A 248 -5.53 -13.92 -1.57
N LEU A 249 -4.26 -14.08 -1.94
CA LEU A 249 -3.63 -15.39 -1.99
C LEU A 249 -3.53 -16.01 -0.59
N THR A 250 -3.14 -15.24 0.44
CA THR A 250 -3.18 -15.67 1.84
C THR A 250 -4.60 -16.08 2.26
N ARG A 251 -5.64 -15.30 1.91
CA ARG A 251 -7.03 -15.65 2.21
C ARG A 251 -7.48 -16.92 1.50
N HIS A 252 -7.11 -17.09 0.23
CA HIS A 252 -7.43 -18.29 -0.55
C HIS A 252 -6.75 -19.52 0.05
N LEU A 253 -5.44 -19.47 0.27
CA LEU A 253 -4.68 -20.58 0.84
C LEU A 253 -5.14 -20.92 2.27
N SER A 254 -5.57 -19.92 3.05
CA SER A 254 -6.21 -20.14 4.35
C SER A 254 -7.53 -20.91 4.23
N ARG A 255 -8.34 -20.62 3.21
CA ARG A 255 -9.58 -21.37 2.95
C ARG A 255 -9.29 -22.78 2.49
N PHE A 256 -8.35 -22.94 1.55
CA PHE A 256 -7.88 -24.23 1.08
C PHE A 256 -7.40 -25.11 2.24
N ALA A 257 -6.57 -24.56 3.15
CA ALA A 257 -6.12 -25.26 4.35
C ALA A 257 -7.29 -25.79 5.19
N ARG A 258 -8.29 -24.93 5.48
CA ARG A 258 -9.49 -25.32 6.24
C ARG A 258 -10.28 -26.43 5.54
N GLN A 259 -10.43 -26.37 4.22
CA GLN A 259 -11.14 -27.40 3.45
C GLN A 259 -10.42 -28.75 3.53
N GLN A 260 -9.09 -28.75 3.37
CA GLN A 260 -8.30 -29.97 3.49
C GLN A 260 -8.37 -30.56 4.91
N MET A 261 -8.32 -29.70 5.93
CA MET A 261 -8.47 -30.14 7.32
C MET A 261 -9.86 -30.73 7.61
N LEU A 262 -10.94 -30.15 7.07
CA LEU A 262 -12.29 -30.70 7.16
C LEU A 262 -12.40 -32.08 6.47
N ALA A 263 -11.62 -32.30 5.41
CA ALA A 263 -11.49 -33.59 4.75
C ALA A 263 -10.55 -34.58 5.49
N GLY A 264 -10.04 -34.22 6.66
CA GLY A 264 -9.12 -35.04 7.46
C GLY A 264 -7.68 -35.04 6.93
N ILE A 265 -7.33 -34.14 6.01
CA ILE A 265 -6.00 -34.02 5.41
C ILE A 265 -5.25 -32.86 6.09
N ILE A 266 -4.06 -33.14 6.60
CA ILE A 266 -3.16 -32.11 7.14
C ILE A 266 -2.45 -31.43 5.96
N PRO A 267 -2.66 -30.12 5.71
CA PRO A 267 -2.05 -29.43 4.59
C PRO A 267 -0.52 -29.39 4.72
N THR A 268 0.20 -29.87 3.70
CA THR A 268 1.66 -29.79 3.62
C THR A 268 2.11 -28.54 2.85
N ASP A 269 3.38 -28.19 2.98
CA ASP A 269 4.00 -27.08 2.25
C ASP A 269 3.87 -27.27 0.73
N GLU A 270 4.07 -28.49 0.25
CA GLU A 270 3.89 -28.86 -1.17
C GLU A 270 2.44 -28.65 -1.64
N MET A 271 1.45 -28.89 -0.78
CA MET A 271 0.04 -28.64 -1.12
C MET A 271 -0.25 -27.14 -1.27
N PHE A 272 0.35 -26.29 -0.43
CA PHE A 272 0.23 -24.84 -0.55
C PHE A 272 0.92 -24.30 -1.80
N GLN A 273 2.12 -24.81 -2.10
CA GLN A 273 2.88 -24.47 -3.31
C GLN A 273 2.09 -24.83 -4.56
N ARG A 274 1.62 -26.09 -4.65
CA ARG A 274 0.82 -26.56 -5.79
C ARG A 274 -0.47 -25.79 -5.95
N GLU A 275 -1.19 -25.51 -4.86
CA GLU A 275 -2.44 -24.73 -4.94
C GLU A 275 -2.16 -23.29 -5.38
N SER A 276 -1.07 -22.68 -4.89
CA SER A 276 -0.65 -21.35 -5.33
C SER A 276 -0.33 -21.31 -6.83
N ARG A 277 0.41 -22.30 -7.35
CA ARG A 277 0.74 -22.43 -8.78
C ARG A 277 -0.52 -22.68 -9.62
N ARG A 278 -1.43 -23.54 -9.16
CA ARG A 278 -2.72 -23.82 -9.81
C ARG A 278 -3.53 -22.54 -10.02
N ILE A 279 -3.57 -21.67 -9.02
CA ILE A 279 -4.34 -20.43 -9.09
C ILE A 279 -3.70 -19.43 -10.04
N LEU A 280 -2.38 -19.22 -9.92
CA LEU A 280 -1.68 -18.17 -10.66
C LEU A 280 -1.43 -18.55 -12.12
N TYR A 281 -1.15 -19.82 -12.40
CA TYR A 281 -0.74 -20.29 -13.72
C TYR A 281 -1.71 -21.29 -14.34
N GLN A 282 -2.85 -21.57 -13.69
CA GLN A 282 -3.82 -22.59 -14.12
C GLN A 282 -3.23 -24.00 -14.23
N ASN A 283 -2.03 -24.21 -13.69
CA ASN A 283 -1.29 -25.46 -13.68
C ASN A 283 -0.47 -25.58 -12.39
N GLY A 284 -0.82 -26.54 -11.53
CA GLY A 284 -0.16 -26.74 -10.24
C GLY A 284 1.09 -27.62 -10.29
N ASP A 285 1.20 -28.45 -11.33
CA ASP A 285 2.22 -29.51 -11.41
C ASP A 285 3.47 -29.08 -12.20
N ASP A 286 3.44 -27.90 -12.81
CA ASP A 286 4.59 -27.32 -13.50
C ASP A 286 5.54 -26.66 -12.49
N GLU A 287 6.64 -27.36 -12.19
CA GLU A 287 7.68 -26.90 -11.26
C GLU A 287 8.49 -25.70 -11.77
N TRP A 288 8.37 -25.35 -13.06
CA TRP A 288 8.95 -24.13 -13.61
C TRP A 288 8.19 -22.88 -13.15
N ASN A 289 6.89 -23.04 -12.89
CA ASN A 289 6.05 -21.96 -12.40
C ASN A 289 6.28 -21.76 -10.91
N GLN A 290 6.85 -20.62 -10.54
CA GLN A 290 7.13 -20.31 -9.15
C GLN A 290 6.26 -19.17 -8.62
N THR A 291 5.82 -19.32 -7.38
CA THR A 291 4.94 -18.38 -6.67
C THR A 291 5.54 -17.99 -5.33
N VAL A 292 4.83 -17.11 -4.61
CA VAL A 292 5.23 -16.68 -3.26
C VAL A 292 5.21 -17.84 -2.24
N ALA A 293 4.41 -18.87 -2.49
CA ALA A 293 4.33 -20.05 -1.62
C ALA A 293 5.58 -20.94 -1.72
N ASP A 294 6.41 -20.73 -2.75
CA ASP A 294 7.69 -21.40 -2.91
C ASP A 294 8.81 -20.77 -2.06
N ASP A 295 8.59 -19.56 -1.53
CA ASP A 295 9.50 -18.94 -0.56
C ASP A 295 9.27 -19.51 0.85
N PRO A 296 10.26 -20.18 1.48
CA PRO A 296 10.10 -20.79 2.79
C PRO A 296 9.78 -19.79 3.91
N SER A 297 10.28 -18.56 3.79
CA SER A 297 10.08 -17.52 4.81
C SER A 297 8.63 -17.04 4.79
N TRP A 298 8.10 -16.79 3.60
CA TRP A 298 6.70 -16.44 3.41
C TRP A 298 5.77 -17.56 3.87
N LEU A 299 6.07 -18.80 3.50
CA LEU A 299 5.21 -19.94 3.85
C LEU A 299 5.18 -20.18 5.36
N GLN A 300 6.31 -20.00 6.04
CA GLN A 300 6.39 -20.03 7.49
C GLN A 300 5.52 -18.92 8.11
N GLU A 301 5.69 -17.67 7.66
CA GLU A 301 4.93 -16.52 8.15
C GLU A 301 3.41 -16.70 7.91
N PHE A 302 3.04 -17.18 6.73
CA PHE A 302 1.66 -17.57 6.40
C PHE A 302 1.12 -18.55 7.44
N LYS A 303 1.83 -19.65 7.69
CA LYS A 303 1.41 -20.66 8.68
C LYS A 303 1.31 -20.08 10.09
N GLU A 304 2.23 -19.23 10.51
CA GLU A 304 2.18 -18.57 11.82
C GLU A 304 0.97 -17.64 11.95
N GLN A 305 0.72 -16.80 10.95
CA GLN A 305 -0.39 -15.84 10.95
C GLN A 305 -1.77 -16.49 10.92
N THR A 306 -1.90 -17.65 10.30
CA THR A 306 -3.18 -18.36 10.13
C THR A 306 -3.40 -19.47 11.15
N GLY A 307 -2.47 -19.65 12.11
CA GLY A 307 -2.55 -20.67 13.16
C GLY A 307 -2.18 -22.09 12.71
N PHE A 308 -1.51 -22.23 11.56
CA PHE A 308 -0.98 -23.50 11.03
C PHE A 308 0.50 -23.73 11.38
N GLY A 309 1.13 -22.86 12.17
CA GLY A 309 2.58 -22.91 12.51
C GLY A 309 3.04 -24.17 13.24
N GLY A 310 2.13 -24.98 13.79
CA GLY A 310 2.43 -26.30 14.37
C GLY A 310 2.48 -27.44 13.35
N VAL A 311 2.13 -27.19 12.09
CA VAL A 311 2.07 -28.18 11.02
C VAL A 311 3.38 -28.13 10.24
N SER A 312 4.44 -28.63 10.86
CA SER A 312 5.70 -28.94 10.16
C SER A 312 5.81 -30.47 10.16
N ASN A 313 5.68 -31.09 8.99
CA ASN A 313 6.01 -32.52 8.87
C ASN A 313 7.53 -32.67 8.83
N SER A 314 8.01 -33.64 9.62
CA SER A 314 9.25 -34.39 9.40
C SER A 314 9.35 -34.94 7.98
#